data_AF-A0A0M9E217-F1
#
_entry.id   AF-A0A0M9E217-F1
#
_cell.length_a   1.000
_cell.length_b   1.000
_cell.length_c   1.000
_cell.angle_alpha   90.00
_cell.angle_beta   90.00
_cell.angle_gamma   90.00
#
_symmetry.space_group_name_H-M   'P 1'
#
loop_
_entity.id
_entity.type
_entity.pdbx_description
1 polymer ?
#
loop_
_entity_poly.entity_id
_entity_poly.type
_entity_poly.pdbx_seq_one_letter_code
_entity_poly.pdbx_strand_id
1 'polypeptide(L)'
;MVQEWLEKNNNIKIKYLPTYSPNLNLIERFWKYSKKTLVRNKYYKTYKEFRAKVFQFLNNVKDHCDNLETLMVEKFQIIKA
;
A
#
# COMPACT_ATOMS: atom_id res chain seq x y z
N MET A 1 -25.09 2.77 -3.23
CA MET A 1 -23.77 2.81 -3.92
C MET A 1 -22.72 3.49 -3.02
N VAL A 2 -21.41 3.31 -3.27
CA VAL A 2 -20.34 3.96 -2.48
C VAL A 2 -20.43 5.50 -2.55
N GLN A 3 -20.80 6.05 -3.71
CA GLN A 3 -20.97 7.50 -3.90
C GLN A 3 -22.07 8.09 -3.00
N GLU A 4 -23.26 7.48 -2.99
CA GLU A 4 -24.37 7.89 -2.11
C GLU A 4 -23.99 7.83 -0.61
N TRP A 5 -23.15 6.86 -0.22
CA TRP A 5 -22.68 6.77 1.15
C TRP A 5 -21.73 7.93 1.49
N LEU A 6 -20.83 8.29 0.56
CA LEU A 6 -19.91 9.42 0.74
C LEU A 6 -20.64 10.76 0.82
N GLU A 7 -21.71 10.94 0.02
CA GLU A 7 -22.57 12.11 0.06
C GLU A 7 -23.31 12.28 1.40
N LYS A 8 -23.57 11.17 2.11
CA LYS A 8 -24.17 11.16 3.44
C LYS A 8 -23.15 11.32 4.56
N ASN A 9 -21.86 11.19 4.29
CA ASN A 9 -20.78 11.13 5.28
C ASN A 9 -19.68 12.16 4.98
N ASN A 10 -20.01 13.43 5.22
CA ASN A 10 -19.19 14.58 4.83
C ASN A 10 -17.89 14.74 5.65
N ASN A 11 -17.69 13.90 6.66
CA ASN A 11 -16.50 13.91 7.52
C ASN A 11 -15.26 13.32 6.83
N ILE A 12 -15.40 12.74 5.63
CA ILE A 12 -14.31 12.12 4.88
C ILE A 12 -13.96 13.01 3.69
N LYS A 13 -12.70 13.44 3.62
CA LYS A 13 -12.18 14.20 2.48
C LYS A 13 -11.48 13.26 1.49
N ILE A 14 -12.08 13.06 0.33
CA ILE A 14 -11.51 12.24 -0.73
C ILE A 14 -10.42 13.04 -1.47
N LYS A 15 -9.29 12.39 -1.71
CA LYS A 15 -8.20 12.91 -2.54
C LYS A 15 -8.10 12.09 -3.81
N TYR A 16 -8.51 12.69 -4.92
CA TYR A 16 -8.41 12.06 -6.23
C TYR A 16 -6.98 12.17 -6.76
N LEU A 17 -6.47 11.05 -7.27
CA LEU A 17 -5.19 10.98 -7.95
C LEU A 17 -5.44 10.95 -9.47
N PRO A 18 -4.55 11.53 -10.28
CA PRO A 18 -4.61 11.38 -11.73
C PRO A 18 -4.53 9.90 -12.15
N THR A 19 -5.13 9.60 -13.29
CA THR A 19 -5.11 8.24 -13.86
C THR A 19 -3.67 7.76 -14.07
N TYR A 20 -3.47 6.45 -14.00
CA TYR A 20 -2.17 5.79 -14.21
C TYR A 20 -1.02 6.35 -13.36
N SER A 21 -1.30 6.89 -12.18
CA SER A 21 -0.30 7.50 -11.30
C SER A 21 -0.07 6.70 -10.01
N PRO A 22 0.30 5.40 -10.09
CA PRO A 22 0.48 4.55 -8.89
C PRO A 22 1.61 5.06 -8.00
N ASN A 23 2.60 5.77 -8.56
CA ASN A 23 3.69 6.36 -7.80
C ASN A 23 3.21 7.43 -6.80
N LEU A 24 2.12 8.14 -7.10
CA LEU A 24 1.47 9.12 -6.20
C LEU A 24 0.69 8.44 -5.07
N ASN A 25 0.36 7.16 -5.22
CA ASN A 25 -0.40 6.42 -4.23
C ASN A 25 0.53 5.74 -3.22
N LEU A 26 0.57 6.24 -1.98
CA LEU A 26 1.43 5.70 -0.92
C LEU A 26 1.16 4.23 -0.63
N ILE A 27 -0.09 3.76 -0.74
CA ILE A 27 -0.40 2.34 -0.45
C ILE A 27 0.23 1.40 -1.48
N GLU A 28 0.40 1.82 -2.73
CA GLU A 28 1.05 1.02 -3.78
C GLU A 28 2.53 0.77 -3.46
N ARG A 29 3.20 1.76 -2.86
CA ARG A 29 4.60 1.64 -2.46
C ARG A 29 4.76 0.67 -1.29
N PHE A 30 3.86 0.76 -0.31
CA PHE A 30 3.78 -0.20 0.78
C PHE A 30 3.53 -1.62 0.25
N TRP A 31 2.59 -1.79 -0.69
CA TRP A 31 2.31 -3.09 -1.32
C TRP A 31 3.48 -3.64 -2.12
N LYS A 32 4.23 -2.80 -2.81
CA LYS A 32 5.47 -3.21 -3.49
C LYS A 32 6.47 -3.80 -2.50
N TYR A 33 6.66 -3.15 -1.35
CA TYR A 33 7.52 -3.67 -0.29
C TYR A 33 6.97 -4.96 0.33
N SER A 34 5.70 -4.97 0.73
CA SER A 34 5.08 -6.14 1.37
C SER A 34 5.10 -7.35 0.44
N LYS A 35 4.88 -7.17 -0.87
CA LYS A 35 5.00 -8.24 -1.88
C LYS A 35 6.42 -8.79 -1.96
N LYS A 36 7.45 -7.92 -1.90
CA LYS A 36 8.86 -8.35 -1.84
C LYS A 36 9.16 -9.15 -0.57
N THR A 37 8.57 -8.78 0.56
CA THR A 37 8.83 -9.42 1.86
C THR A 37 8.04 -10.72 2.05
N LEU A 38 6.76 -10.74 1.67
CA LEU A 38 5.84 -11.83 1.95
C LEU A 38 5.73 -12.82 0.78
N VAL A 39 5.76 -12.37 -0.46
CA VAL A 39 5.39 -13.21 -1.61
C VAL A 39 6.59 -13.61 -2.46
N ARG A 40 7.56 -12.71 -2.65
CA ARG A 40 8.71 -12.97 -3.53
C ARG A 40 9.50 -14.17 -3.01
N ASN A 41 9.64 -15.20 -3.86
CA ASN A 41 10.36 -16.45 -3.58
C ASN A 41 9.86 -17.20 -2.33
N LYS A 42 8.59 -16.98 -1.94
CA LYS A 42 7.98 -17.64 -0.78
C LYS A 42 6.69 -18.32 -1.23
N TYR A 43 6.58 -19.59 -0.90
CA TYR A 43 5.37 -20.38 -1.11
C TYR A 43 4.73 -20.68 0.24
N TYR A 44 3.41 -20.47 0.31
CA TYR A 44 2.59 -20.83 1.47
C TYR A 44 1.66 -21.95 1.06
N LYS A 45 1.65 -23.04 1.83
CA LYS A 45 0.85 -24.22 1.49
C LYS A 45 -0.64 -23.96 1.65
N THR A 46 -1.01 -23.08 2.58
CA THR A 46 -2.42 -22.77 2.88
C THR A 46 -2.67 -21.28 2.95
N TYR A 47 -3.90 -20.88 2.65
CA TYR A 47 -4.35 -19.49 2.86
C TYR A 47 -4.20 -19.05 4.32
N LYS A 48 -4.50 -19.93 5.28
CA LYS A 48 -4.39 -19.63 6.72
C LYS A 48 -2.97 -19.23 7.10
N GLU A 49 -1.97 -19.94 6.58
CA GLU A 49 -0.57 -19.65 6.79
C GLU A 49 -0.17 -18.29 6.19
N PHE A 50 -0.53 -18.05 4.93
CA PHE A 50 -0.27 -16.76 4.29
C PHE A 50 -0.92 -15.60 5.06
N ARG A 51 -2.20 -15.75 5.44
CA ARG A 51 -2.93 -14.77 6.24
C ARG A 51 -2.23 -14.49 7.56
N ALA A 52 -1.82 -15.53 8.30
CA ALA A 52 -1.11 -15.36 9.56
C ALA A 52 0.20 -14.57 9.39
N LYS A 53 0.95 -14.84 8.30
CA LYS A 53 2.18 -14.11 7.98
C LYS A 53 1.92 -12.65 7.58
N VAL A 54 0.85 -12.38 6.85
CA VAL A 54 0.41 -11.01 6.54
C VAL A 54 0.07 -10.25 7.84
N PHE A 55 -0.72 -10.84 8.73
CA PHE A 55 -1.04 -10.19 10.02
C PHE A 55 0.19 -9.98 10.90
N GLN A 56 1.10 -10.96 10.95
CA GLN A 56 2.37 -10.81 11.66
C GLN A 56 3.19 -9.64 11.08
N PHE A 57 3.26 -9.50 9.76
CA PHE A 57 3.92 -8.38 9.11
C PHE A 57 3.25 -7.04 9.44
N LEU A 58 1.92 -6.96 9.34
CA LEU A 58 1.16 -5.74 9.62
C LEU A 58 1.22 -5.30 11.09
N ASN A 59 1.25 -6.24 12.03
CA ASN A 59 1.37 -5.94 13.46
C ASN A 59 2.79 -5.49 13.85
N ASN A 60 3.80 -5.82 13.03
CA ASN A 60 5.21 -5.50 13.27
C ASN A 60 5.77 -4.56 12.18
N VAL A 61 4.94 -3.68 11.61
CA VAL A 61 5.39 -2.74 10.56
C VAL A 61 6.54 -1.86 11.01
N LYS A 62 6.64 -1.57 12.32
CA LYS A 62 7.74 -0.79 12.90
C LYS A 62 9.12 -1.39 12.62
N ASP A 63 9.22 -2.72 12.55
CA ASP A 63 10.47 -3.43 12.27
C ASP A 63 10.92 -3.25 10.81
N HIS A 64 10.05 -2.68 9.98
CA HIS A 64 10.29 -2.45 8.56
C HIS A 64 10.42 -0.96 8.21
N CYS A 65 10.34 -0.05 9.20
CA CYS A 65 10.34 1.40 8.98
C CYS A 65 11.54 1.88 8.17
N ASP A 66 12.76 1.51 8.52
CA ASP A 66 13.97 1.97 7.81
C ASP A 66 13.92 1.66 6.30
N ASN A 67 13.41 0.49 5.95
CA ASN A 67 13.25 0.10 4.54
C ASN A 67 12.09 0.85 3.88
N LEU A 68 10.98 1.05 4.60
CA LEU A 68 9.81 1.75 4.11
C LEU A 68 10.09 3.24 3.90
N GLU A 69 10.85 3.89 4.78
CA GLU A 69 11.22 5.31 4.68
C GLU A 69 11.88 5.61 3.34
N THR A 70 12.79 4.74 2.87
CA THR A 70 13.42 4.90 1.54
C THR A 70 12.42 4.86 0.38
N LEU A 71 11.26 4.22 0.57
CA LEU A 71 10.20 4.10 -0.43
C LEU A 71 9.14 5.20 -0.28
N MET A 72 9.00 5.81 0.91
CA MET A 72 8.01 6.85 1.20
C MET A 72 8.49 8.27 0.86
N VAL A 73 9.49 8.40 -0.02
CA VAL A 73 10.06 9.70 -0.42
C VAL A 73 9.34 10.33 -1.61
N GLU A 74 9.22 11.65 -1.65
CA GLU A 74 8.57 12.41 -2.73
C GLU A 74 9.47 12.61 -3.97
N LYS A 75 10.32 11.62 -4.28
CA LYS A 75 11.21 11.64 -5.46
C LYS A 75 10.49 11.09 -6.69
N PHE A 76 9.52 11.83 -7.19
CA PHE A 76 8.73 11.44 -8.35
C PHE A 76 9.48 11.69 -9.66
N GLN A 77 9.29 10.79 -10.63
CA GLN A 77 9.74 11.04 -12.00
C GLN A 77 8.87 12.14 -12.62
N ILE A 78 9.48 13.24 -13.03
CA ILE A 78 8.81 14.31 -13.78
C ILE A 78 8.88 13.97 -15.26
N ILE A 79 7.74 13.65 -15.86
CA ILE A 79 7.61 13.42 -17.30
C ILE A 79 7.28 14.78 -17.92
N LYS A 80 8.17 15.30 -18.78
CA LYS A 80 7.87 16.49 -19.58
C LYS A 80 7.00 16.06 -20.76
N ALA A 81 5.99 16.88 -21.05
CA ALA A 81 5.14 16.72 -22.23
C ALA A 81 5.93 17.00 -23.51
#